data_AF-A0A2E1ASE4-F1
#
_entry.id   AF-A0A2E1ASE4-F1
#
_cell.length_a   1.000
_cell.length_b   1.000
_cell.length_c   1.000
_cell.angle_alpha   90.00
_cell.angle_beta   90.00
_cell.angle_gamma   90.00
#
_symmetry.space_group_name_H-M   'P 1'
#
loop_
_entity.id
_entity.type
_entity.pdbx_description
1 polymer ?
#
loop_
_entity_poly.entity_id
_entity_poly.type
_entity_poly.pdbx_seq_one_letter_code
_entity_poly.pdbx_strand_id
1 'polypeptide(L)'
;MDIFHKFVIFPNIMDGFEEKCHTVCKRVLKKHYDQFRKDIKDGFFYNTPVQGQRRLTEMLGNFRKEMDGVVQLGRNNTDLEVIKETIMGEYMQIGRKYGERVLKRAGLKG
;
A
#
# COMPACT_ATOMS: atom_id res chain seq x y z
N MET A 1 -0.86 9.03 21.51
CA MET A 1 -0.01 7.90 21.90
C MET A 1 0.35 7.15 20.62
N ASP A 2 1.62 7.20 20.24
CA ASP A 2 2.14 6.67 18.99
C ASP A 2 2.23 5.14 19.02
N ILE A 3 1.66 4.51 17.99
CA ILE A 3 1.54 3.04 17.86
C ILE A 3 2.85 2.44 17.29
N PHE A 4 3.84 3.26 16.96
CA PHE A 4 5.06 2.87 16.25
C PHE A 4 6.22 2.37 17.11
N HIS A 5 6.02 2.12 18.41
CA HIS A 5 7.10 1.66 19.27
C HIS A 5 7.01 0.17 19.56
N LYS A 6 7.79 -0.61 18.80
CA LYS A 6 8.70 -1.66 19.30
C LYS A 6 9.14 -2.53 18.13
N PHE A 7 10.43 -2.50 17.79
CA PHE A 7 11.29 -3.68 17.71
C PHE A 7 12.73 -3.21 17.92
N VAL A 8 13.41 -3.80 18.91
CA VAL A 8 14.85 -3.68 19.08
C VAL A 8 15.41 -4.98 18.53
N ILE A 9 16.30 -4.91 17.54
CA ILE A 9 17.49 -5.77 17.33
C ILE A 9 18.14 -5.35 15.98
N PHE A 10 19.46 -5.04 16.04
CA PHE A 10 20.38 -4.48 15.02
C PHE A 10 20.14 -3.04 14.49
N PRO A 11 20.45 -2.00 15.30
CA PRO A 11 19.92 -0.64 15.12
C PRO A 11 20.42 0.14 13.89
N ASN A 12 21.53 -0.21 13.22
CA ASN A 12 22.06 0.67 12.16
C ASN A 12 21.74 0.26 10.73
N ILE A 13 21.48 -1.03 10.45
CA ILE A 13 21.15 -1.50 9.09
C ILE A 13 19.64 -1.80 8.98
N MET A 14 19.02 -2.32 10.05
CA MET A 14 17.59 -2.62 10.05
C MET A 14 16.73 -1.35 10.10
N ASP A 15 17.06 -0.36 10.94
CA ASP A 15 16.31 0.89 11.04
C ASP A 15 16.30 1.67 9.71
N GLY A 16 17.47 1.74 9.04
CA GLY A 16 17.57 2.39 7.73
C GLY A 16 16.86 1.63 6.60
N PHE A 17 16.77 0.30 6.69
CA PHE A 17 16.03 -0.51 5.73
C PHE A 17 14.52 -0.37 5.91
N GLU A 18 14.04 -0.45 7.16
CA GLU A 18 12.64 -0.25 7.52
C GLU A 18 12.15 1.14 7.10
N GLU A 19 12.91 2.19 7.40
CA GLU A 19 12.59 3.56 6.99
C GLU A 19 12.53 3.71 5.46
N LYS A 20 13.48 3.08 4.74
CA LYS A 20 13.47 3.05 3.27
C LYS A 20 12.23 2.33 2.75
N CYS A 21 11.89 1.17 3.29
CA CYS A 21 10.68 0.42 2.94
C CYS A 21 9.42 1.25 3.15
N HIS A 22 9.27 1.87 4.32
CA HIS A 22 8.17 2.78 4.61
C HIS A 22 8.10 3.94 3.62
N THR A 23 9.22 4.60 3.33
CA THR A 23 9.26 5.72 2.40
C THR A 23 8.82 5.33 0.99
N VAL A 24 9.31 4.19 0.50
CA VAL A 24 8.92 3.66 -0.81
C VAL A 24 7.44 3.25 -0.80
N CYS A 25 6.99 2.51 0.22
CA CYS A 25 5.60 2.11 0.38
C CYS A 25 4.66 3.32 0.40
N LYS A 26 4.96 4.37 1.17
CA LYS A 26 4.17 5.62 1.20
C LYS A 26 4.05 6.23 -0.19
N ARG A 27 5.16 6.35 -0.90
CA ARG A 27 5.22 6.97 -2.22
C ARG A 27 4.42 6.18 -3.26
N VAL A 28 4.64 4.86 -3.35
CA VAL A 28 3.98 4.01 -4.36
C VAL A 28 2.49 3.86 -4.03
N LEU A 29 2.13 3.67 -2.76
CA LEU A 29 0.73 3.61 -2.35
C LEU A 29 0.00 4.92 -2.66
N LYS A 30 0.62 6.06 -2.33
CA LYS A 30 0.05 7.38 -2.62
C LYS A 30 -0.19 7.58 -4.12
N LYS A 31 0.77 7.23 -4.97
CA LYS A 31 0.64 7.31 -6.44
C LYS A 31 -0.59 6.54 -6.94
N HIS A 32 -0.71 5.25 -6.58
CA HIS A 32 -1.85 4.43 -7.03
C HIS A 32 -3.17 4.88 -6.42
N TYR A 33 -3.16 5.31 -5.17
CA TYR A 33 -4.35 5.84 -4.50
C TYR A 33 -4.86 7.14 -5.14
N ASP A 34 -3.96 8.07 -5.47
CA ASP A 34 -4.35 9.31 -6.14
C ASP A 34 -4.94 9.03 -7.53
N GLN A 35 -4.40 8.04 -8.26
CA GLN A 35 -4.98 7.59 -9.52
C GLN A 35 -6.37 6.97 -9.31
N PHE A 36 -6.50 6.02 -8.37
CA PHE A 36 -7.79 5.42 -8.02
C PHE A 36 -8.84 6.47 -7.64
N ARG A 37 -8.46 7.51 -6.89
CA ARG A 37 -9.37 8.59 -6.52
C ARG A 37 -9.82 9.43 -7.72
N LYS A 38 -8.94 9.66 -8.70
CA LYS A 38 -9.30 10.35 -9.95
C LYS A 38 -10.25 9.49 -10.78
N ASP A 39 -9.90 8.23 -10.95
CA ASP A 39 -10.69 7.21 -11.65
C ASP A 39 -12.12 7.16 -11.07
N ILE A 40 -12.30 6.99 -9.76
CA ILE A 40 -13.62 6.90 -9.11
C ILE A 40 -14.45 8.19 -9.23
N LYS A 41 -13.81 9.37 -9.32
CA LYS A 41 -14.52 10.63 -9.51
C LYS A 41 -15.07 10.80 -10.92
N ASP A 42 -14.40 10.21 -11.89
CA ASP A 42 -14.87 10.19 -13.26
C ASP A 42 -15.96 9.11 -13.37
N GLY A 43 -17.20 9.55 -13.14
CA GLY A 43 -18.37 8.68 -13.10
C GLY A 43 -18.56 7.84 -14.36
N PHE A 44 -17.95 8.22 -15.49
CA PHE A 44 -17.95 7.41 -16.71
C PHE A 44 -17.30 6.04 -16.50
N PHE A 45 -16.29 5.93 -15.63
CA PHE A 45 -15.54 4.69 -15.43
C PHE A 45 -16.12 3.77 -14.34
N TYR A 46 -17.01 4.26 -13.46
CA TYR A 46 -17.52 3.49 -12.31
C TYR A 46 -19.00 3.73 -12.02
N ASN A 47 -19.84 2.81 -12.50
CA ASN A 47 -21.29 2.89 -12.33
C ASN A 47 -21.84 1.88 -11.31
N THR A 48 -21.00 0.99 -10.77
CA THR A 48 -21.44 -0.07 -9.85
C THR A 48 -20.45 -0.33 -8.71
N PRO A 49 -20.92 -0.81 -7.54
CA PRO A 49 -20.05 -1.25 -6.44
C PRO A 49 -19.03 -2.30 -6.86
N VAL A 50 -19.41 -3.23 -7.73
CA VAL A 50 -18.54 -4.31 -8.23
C VAL A 50 -17.36 -3.75 -9.02
N GLN A 51 -17.60 -2.76 -9.91
CA GLN A 51 -16.53 -2.10 -10.66
C GLN A 51 -15.59 -1.32 -9.73
N GLY A 52 -16.14 -0.60 -8.75
CA GLY A 52 -15.34 0.11 -7.74
C GLY A 52 -14.44 -0.83 -6.94
N GLN A 53 -14.97 -1.97 -6.51
CA GLN A 53 -14.22 -2.99 -5.76
C GLN A 53 -13.14 -3.67 -6.62
N ARG A 54 -13.45 -3.96 -7.90
CA ARG A 54 -12.47 -4.49 -8.84
C ARG A 54 -11.30 -3.52 -8.99
N ARG A 55 -11.57 -2.22 -9.14
CA ARG A 55 -10.50 -1.22 -9.28
C ARG A 55 -9.68 -1.03 -8.01
N LEU A 56 -10.32 -1.08 -6.85
CA LEU A 56 -9.59 -1.08 -5.58
C LEU A 56 -8.61 -2.27 -5.51
N THR A 57 -9.05 -3.44 -5.94
CA THR A 57 -8.20 -4.64 -6.03
C THR A 57 -7.05 -4.43 -7.02
N GLU A 58 -7.31 -3.87 -8.19
CA GLU A 58 -6.29 -3.55 -9.20
C GLU A 58 -5.26 -2.55 -8.66
N MET A 59 -5.70 -1.49 -7.97
CA MET A 59 -4.83 -0.50 -7.33
C MET A 59 -3.88 -1.16 -6.31
N LEU A 60 -4.38 -2.04 -5.42
CA LEU A 60 -3.57 -2.76 -4.46
C LEU A 60 -2.59 -3.75 -5.13
N GLY A 61 -3.04 -4.41 -6.19
CA GLY A 61 -2.20 -5.31 -6.99
C GLY A 61 -1.06 -4.57 -7.71
N ASN A 62 -1.35 -3.40 -8.28
CA ASN A 62 -0.34 -2.55 -8.93
C ASN A 62 0.66 -1.98 -7.92
N PHE A 63 0.18 -1.59 -6.73
CA PHE A 63 1.05 -1.22 -5.61
C PHE A 63 2.05 -2.34 -5.29
N ARG A 64 1.58 -3.59 -5.11
CA ARG A 64 2.44 -4.75 -4.84
C ARG A 64 3.53 -4.91 -5.90
N LYS A 65 3.14 -4.95 -7.16
CA LYS A 65 4.06 -5.15 -8.29
C LYS A 65 5.13 -4.07 -8.39
N GLU A 66 4.74 -2.80 -8.22
CA GLU A 66 5.71 -1.70 -8.24
C GLU A 66 6.64 -1.73 -7.03
N MET A 67 6.14 -2.13 -5.85
CA MET A 67 6.98 -2.31 -4.66
C MET A 67 8.04 -3.37 -4.87
N ASP A 68 7.67 -4.53 -5.42
CA ASP A 68 8.60 -5.62 -5.71
C ASP A 68 9.69 -5.21 -6.71
N GLY A 69 9.39 -4.31 -7.65
CA GLY A 69 10.36 -3.79 -8.59
C GLY A 69 11.31 -2.72 -8.03
N VAL A 70 10.85 -1.91 -7.06
CA VAL A 70 11.65 -0.81 -6.49
C VAL A 70 12.55 -1.30 -5.36
N VAL A 71 12.09 -2.25 -4.56
CA VAL A 71 12.85 -2.80 -3.44
C VAL A 71 13.60 -4.03 -3.95
N GLN A 72 14.71 -3.80 -4.66
CA GLN A 72 15.66 -4.86 -4.96
C GLN A 72 16.37 -5.28 -3.67
N LEU A 73 15.83 -6.28 -3.01
CA LEU A 73 16.51 -6.93 -1.89
C LEU A 73 17.65 -7.79 -2.42
N GLY A 74 18.80 -7.73 -1.75
CA GLY A 74 19.83 -8.74 -1.93
C GLY A 74 19.22 -10.08 -1.55
N ARG A 75 19.06 -10.98 -2.54
CA ARG A 75 18.31 -12.25 -2.51
C ARG A 75 18.66 -13.23 -1.36
N ASN A 76 19.56 -12.86 -0.45
CA ASN A 76 20.17 -13.75 0.53
C ASN A 76 19.89 -13.35 1.99
N ASN A 77 19.00 -12.39 2.27
CA ASN A 77 18.65 -12.02 3.65
C ASN A 77 17.16 -12.22 3.94
N THR A 78 16.84 -13.38 4.53
CA THR A 78 15.47 -13.79 4.90
C THR A 78 14.81 -12.82 5.88
N ASP A 79 15.55 -12.25 6.83
CA ASP A 79 14.98 -11.35 7.84
C ASP A 79 14.50 -10.04 7.22
N LEU A 80 15.26 -9.50 6.25
CA LEU A 80 14.87 -8.28 5.52
C LEU A 80 13.65 -8.51 4.62
N GLU A 81 13.50 -9.69 4.03
CA GLU A 81 12.29 -10.06 3.28
C GLU A 81 11.07 -10.13 4.21
N VAL A 82 11.19 -10.72 5.40
CA VAL A 82 10.10 -10.78 6.39
C VAL A 82 9.67 -9.36 6.80
N ILE A 83 10.63 -8.47 7.06
CA ILE A 83 10.35 -7.07 7.41
C ILE A 83 9.66 -6.35 6.24
N LYS A 84 10.15 -6.51 5.01
CA LYS A 84 9.54 -5.93 3.81
C LYS A 84 8.08 -6.39 3.67
N GLU A 85 7.82 -7.70 3.76
CA GLU A 85 6.46 -8.24 3.62
C GLU A 85 5.53 -7.75 4.74
N THR A 86 6.04 -7.65 5.97
CA THR A 86 5.30 -7.10 7.12
C THR A 86 4.88 -5.66 6.85
N ILE A 87 5.84 -4.80 6.52
CA ILE A 87 5.58 -3.38 6.20
C ILE A 87 4.64 -3.26 5.00
N MET A 88 4.87 -4.02 3.93
CA MET A 88 3.99 -3.99 2.76
C MET A 88 2.55 -4.37 3.13
N GLY A 89 2.37 -5.38 3.99
CA GLY A 89 1.09 -5.81 4.51
C GLY A 89 0.34 -4.69 5.24
N GLU A 90 1.02 -3.94 6.11
CA GLU A 90 0.45 -2.78 6.79
C GLU A 90 -0.05 -1.72 5.78
N TYR A 91 0.73 -1.45 4.74
CA TYR A 91 0.38 -0.46 3.72
C TYR A 91 -0.78 -0.91 2.86
N MET A 92 -0.88 -2.20 2.54
CA MET A 92 -2.05 -2.75 1.86
C MET A 92 -3.32 -2.59 2.68
N GLN A 93 -3.26 -2.82 4.00
CA GLN A 93 -4.40 -2.60 4.89
C GLN A 93 -4.80 -1.12 4.94
N ILE A 94 -3.82 -0.22 5.02
CA ILE A 94 -4.05 1.23 4.97
C ILE A 94 -4.70 1.63 3.63
N GLY A 95 -4.14 1.14 2.51
CA GLY A 95 -4.65 1.37 1.17
C GLY A 95 -6.09 0.91 0.99
N ARG A 96 -6.41 -0.30 1.48
CA ARG A 96 -7.78 -0.85 1.49
C ARG A 96 -8.73 0.05 2.27
N LYS A 97 -8.39 0.43 3.51
CA LYS A 97 -9.21 1.29 4.37
C LYS A 97 -9.46 2.67 3.74
N TYR A 98 -8.46 3.25 3.06
CA TYR A 98 -8.66 4.51 2.34
C TYR A 98 -9.51 4.32 1.09
N GLY A 99 -9.25 3.29 0.31
CA GLY A 99 -10.01 2.98 -0.90
C GLY A 99 -11.49 2.77 -0.65
N GLU A 100 -11.83 1.95 0.35
CA GLU A 100 -13.22 1.70 0.77
C GLU A 100 -13.92 2.99 1.24
N ARG A 101 -13.21 3.92 1.89
CA ARG A 101 -13.76 5.23 2.26
C ARG A 101 -14.08 6.09 1.05
N VAL A 102 -13.25 6.04 0.01
CA VAL A 102 -13.52 6.75 -1.25
C VAL A 102 -14.74 6.16 -1.96
N LEU A 103 -14.84 4.83 -2.05
CA LEU A 103 -16.01 4.16 -2.62
C LEU A 103 -17.29 4.54 -1.87
N LYS A 104 -17.27 4.52 -0.54
CA LYS A 104 -18.41 4.92 0.29
C LYS A 104 -18.83 6.37 0.01
N ARG A 105 -17.87 7.29 -0.13
CA ARG A 105 -18.15 8.71 -0.46
C ARG A 105 -18.73 8.90 -1.85
N ALA A 106 -18.41 8.01 -2.78
CA ALA A 106 -18.97 7.98 -4.13
C ALA A 106 -20.32 7.24 -4.20
N GLY A 107 -20.85 6.72 -3.09
CA GLY A 107 -22.09 5.93 -3.07
C GLY A 107 -21.94 4.49 -3.57
N LEU A 108 -20.71 4.00 -3.75
CA LEU A 108 -20.40 2.71 -4.38
C LEU A 108 -20.12 1.58 -3.37
N LYS A 109 -20.68 1.66 -2.15
CA LYS A 109 -20.50 0.62 -1.13
C LYS A 109 -21.76 -0.24 -1.04
N GLY A 110 -21.63 -1.53 -1.37
CA GLY A 110 -22.63 -2.57 -1.11
C GLY A 110 -22.45 -3.15 0.28
#